data_AF-A0A928ZW85-F1
#
_entry.id   AF-A0A928ZW85-F1
#
_cell.length_a   1.000
_cell.length_b   1.000
_cell.length_c   1.000
_cell.angle_alpha   90.00
_cell.angle_beta   90.00
_cell.angle_gamma   90.00
#
_symmetry.space_group_name_H-M   'P 1'
#
loop_
_entity.id
_entity.type
_entity.pdbx_description
1 polymer ?
#
loop_
_entity_poly.entity_id
_entity_poly.type
_entity_poly.pdbx_seq_one_letter_code
_entity_poly.pdbx_strand_id
1 'polypeptide(L)'
;MTRNIVGLLWIAIATTSCPELDFLRPTPVEAVEPSAVPSPDLEPYALDGELNKAEIKALLYLQFPQSYDAISERFGFPAYRDSTADYYKLPNGRWVAIQYAGKTATGLRFSDSGD
;
A
#
# COMPACT_ATOMS: atom_id res chain seq x y z
N MET A 1 -45.68 -23.87 -46.70
CA MET A 1 -44.35 -23.26 -46.47
C MET A 1 -44.42 -22.48 -45.17
N THR A 2 -43.82 -23.01 -44.11
CA THR A 2 -43.91 -22.49 -42.74
C THR A 2 -42.58 -21.81 -42.41
N ARG A 3 -42.56 -20.49 -42.21
CA ARG A 3 -41.34 -19.73 -41.89
C ARG A 3 -41.16 -19.68 -40.37
N ASN A 4 -40.06 -20.25 -39.88
CA ASN A 4 -39.59 -20.13 -38.51
C ASN A 4 -39.16 -18.69 -38.23
N ILE A 5 -39.72 -18.06 -37.20
CA ILE A 5 -39.26 -16.76 -36.69
C ILE A 5 -38.29 -17.05 -35.54
N VAL A 6 -37.01 -16.75 -35.77
CA VAL A 6 -35.97 -16.71 -34.74
C VAL A 6 -36.16 -15.43 -33.94
N GLY A 7 -36.42 -15.57 -32.64
CA GLY A 7 -36.56 -14.43 -31.72
C GLY A 7 -35.22 -13.76 -31.45
N LEU A 8 -35.13 -12.45 -31.70
CA LEU A 8 -34.05 -11.61 -31.18
C LEU A 8 -34.41 -11.17 -29.76
N LEU A 9 -33.65 -11.64 -28.78
CA LEU A 9 -33.66 -11.13 -27.41
C LEU A 9 -32.83 -9.84 -27.37
N TRP A 10 -33.50 -8.69 -27.28
CA TRP A 10 -32.85 -7.40 -27.05
C TRP A 10 -32.66 -7.19 -25.54
N ILE A 11 -31.41 -7.19 -25.09
CA ILE A 11 -31.06 -6.78 -23.72
C ILE A 11 -30.90 -5.26 -23.73
N ALA A 12 -31.87 -4.53 -23.17
CA ALA A 12 -31.74 -3.11 -22.94
C ALA A 12 -30.77 -2.89 -21.76
N ILE A 13 -29.60 -2.31 -22.04
CA ILE A 13 -28.68 -1.85 -20.99
C ILE A 13 -29.25 -0.53 -20.45
N ALA A 14 -29.82 -0.57 -19.24
CA ALA A 14 -30.16 0.64 -18.51
C ALA A 14 -28.86 1.32 -18.08
N THR A 15 -28.49 2.42 -18.74
CA THR A 15 -27.41 3.29 -18.28
C THR A 15 -27.90 4.02 -17.03
N THR A 16 -27.52 3.55 -15.85
CA THR A 16 -27.69 4.34 -14.62
C THR A 16 -26.74 5.52 -14.69
N SER A 17 -27.29 6.67 -15.08
CA SER A 17 -26.64 7.97 -14.97
C SER A 17 -26.32 8.24 -13.50
N CYS A 18 -25.08 8.00 -13.10
CA CYS A 18 -24.53 8.50 -11.85
C CYS A 18 -24.30 10.01 -12.00
N PRO A 19 -24.97 10.88 -11.23
CA PRO A 19 -24.58 12.28 -11.19
C PRO A 19 -23.21 12.39 -10.48
N GLU A 20 -22.22 12.83 -11.26
CA GLU A 20 -21.17 13.79 -10.91
C GLU A 20 -20.72 13.81 -9.43
N LEU A 21 -19.69 13.00 -9.13
CA LEU A 21 -18.90 13.07 -7.88
C LEU A 21 -17.97 14.30 -7.89
N ASP A 22 -18.51 15.50 -8.02
CA ASP A 22 -17.74 16.75 -7.98
C ASP A 22 -17.36 17.20 -6.55
N PHE A 23 -17.62 16.35 -5.54
CA PHE A 23 -17.31 16.60 -4.13
C PHE A 23 -15.95 16.05 -3.67
N LEU A 24 -15.18 15.40 -4.55
CA LEU A 24 -13.87 14.85 -4.24
C LEU A 24 -12.75 15.58 -4.97
N ARG A 25 -12.76 16.92 -4.96
CA ARG A 25 -11.50 17.65 -5.18
C ARG A 25 -10.74 17.64 -3.86
N PRO A 26 -9.71 16.80 -3.67
CA PRO A 26 -8.77 17.04 -2.60
C PRO A 26 -8.15 18.42 -2.86
N THR A 27 -8.37 19.36 -1.95
CA THR A 27 -7.45 20.47 -1.77
C THR A 27 -6.04 19.88 -1.76
N PRO A 28 -5.08 20.39 -2.55
CA PRO A 28 -3.70 19.97 -2.44
C PRO A 28 -3.21 20.39 -1.06
N VAL A 29 -3.38 19.49 -0.08
CA VAL A 29 -2.69 19.58 1.20
C VAL A 29 -1.24 19.35 0.82
N GLU A 30 -0.46 20.43 0.85
CA GLU A 30 0.97 20.42 0.67
C GLU A 30 1.52 19.23 1.47
N ALA A 31 2.01 18.22 0.75
CA ALA A 31 2.47 16.98 1.32
C ALA A 31 3.73 17.30 2.12
N VAL A 32 3.57 17.51 3.42
CA VAL A 32 4.71 17.51 4.33
C VAL A 32 5.24 16.09 4.34
N GLU A 33 6.37 15.90 3.64
CA GLU A 33 7.13 14.67 3.64
C GLU A 33 7.35 14.19 5.08
N PRO A 34 7.36 12.88 5.36
CA PRO A 34 7.83 12.32 6.63
C PRO A 34 9.34 12.56 6.80
N SER A 35 9.78 13.81 6.90
CA SER A 35 11.18 14.21 7.07
C SER A 35 11.56 14.23 8.56
N ALA A 36 11.21 13.17 9.27
CA ALA A 36 11.73 12.95 10.62
C ALA A 36 13.03 12.17 10.49
N VAL A 37 14.15 12.87 10.37
CA VAL A 37 15.46 12.31 10.71
C VAL A 37 15.38 11.84 12.17
N PRO A 38 15.65 10.57 12.51
CA PRO A 38 15.47 10.06 13.87
C PRO A 38 16.41 10.78 14.84
N SER A 39 15.92 11.07 16.05
CA SER A 39 16.77 11.56 17.14
C SER A 39 17.76 10.47 17.56
N PRO A 40 19.06 10.79 17.76
CA PRO A 40 20.12 9.80 17.99
C PRO A 40 20.06 9.08 19.34
N ASP A 41 19.13 9.45 20.24
CA ASP A 41 19.12 9.04 21.65
C ASP A 41 18.11 7.92 21.99
N LEU A 42 17.49 7.28 21.00
CA LEU A 42 16.60 6.13 21.23
C LEU A 42 17.35 4.81 20.94
N GLU A 43 17.46 3.96 21.96
CA GLU A 43 18.05 2.61 21.92
C GLU A 43 17.50 1.75 20.75
N PRO A 44 18.28 0.76 20.25
CA PRO A 44 18.23 0.43 18.84
C PRO A 44 16.97 -0.39 18.54
N TYR A 45 16.17 0.20 17.67
CA TYR A 45 15.26 -0.42 16.73
C TYR A 45 15.84 -1.73 16.15
N ALA A 46 15.02 -2.64 15.59
CA ALA A 46 15.50 -3.87 14.93
C ALA A 46 16.78 -3.55 14.13
N LEU A 47 17.94 -3.99 14.62
CA LEU A 47 19.24 -3.34 14.44
C LEU A 47 19.66 -3.16 12.96
N ASP A 48 18.98 -3.87 12.07
CA ASP A 48 19.21 -3.95 10.65
C ASP A 48 17.93 -3.95 9.78
N GLY A 49 16.75 -3.76 10.39
CA GLY A 49 15.43 -3.80 9.77
C GLY A 49 15.01 -5.17 9.19
N GLU A 50 15.54 -6.28 9.72
CA GLU A 50 15.13 -7.63 9.31
C GLU A 50 13.81 -8.08 9.98
N LEU A 51 12.88 -8.61 9.18
CA LEU A 51 11.61 -9.15 9.67
C LEU A 51 11.73 -10.62 10.07
N ASN A 52 11.17 -10.97 11.23
CA ASN A 52 11.04 -12.36 11.64
C ASN A 52 9.86 -13.07 10.94
N LYS A 53 9.76 -14.40 11.10
CA LYS A 53 8.71 -15.21 10.46
C LYS A 53 7.28 -14.76 10.80
N ALA A 54 7.04 -14.28 12.01
CA ALA A 54 5.71 -13.85 12.44
C ALA A 54 5.33 -12.51 11.81
N GLU A 55 6.27 -11.57 11.75
CA GLU A 55 6.12 -10.29 11.05
C GLU A 55 5.92 -10.48 9.56
N ILE A 56 6.69 -11.34 8.90
CA ILE A 56 6.51 -11.65 7.47
C ILE A 56 5.10 -12.18 7.22
N LYS A 57 4.61 -13.09 8.07
CA LYS A 57 3.23 -13.59 7.96
C LYS A 57 2.23 -12.46 8.15
N ALA A 58 2.41 -11.60 9.15
CA ALA A 58 1.52 -10.45 9.37
C ALA A 58 1.52 -9.50 8.17
N LEU A 59 2.68 -9.25 7.56
CA LEU A 59 2.84 -8.40 6.39
C LEU A 59 2.12 -8.97 5.16
N LEU A 60 2.16 -10.29 4.95
CA LEU A 60 1.44 -10.96 3.85
C LEU A 60 -0.10 -10.88 3.95
N TYR A 61 -0.63 -10.71 5.16
CA TYR A 61 -2.08 -10.55 5.40
C TYR A 61 -2.48 -9.11 5.70
N LEU A 62 -1.54 -8.17 5.61
CA LEU A 62 -1.80 -6.76 5.87
C LEU A 62 -2.74 -6.21 4.80
N GLN A 63 -3.84 -5.62 5.23
CA GLN A 63 -4.76 -4.92 4.33
C GLN A 63 -4.35 -3.46 4.21
N PHE A 64 -4.28 -2.95 2.99
CA PHE A 64 -4.03 -1.53 2.75
C PHE A 64 -5.35 -0.78 2.50
N PRO A 65 -5.44 0.51 2.84
CA PRO A 65 -4.38 1.37 3.38
C PRO A 65 -4.13 1.19 4.88
N GLN A 66 -2.93 1.53 5.35
CA GLN A 66 -2.55 1.59 6.77
C GLN A 66 -1.90 2.95 7.10
N SER A 67 -1.98 3.39 8.35
CA SER A 67 -1.21 4.56 8.79
C SER A 67 0.26 4.21 9.00
N TYR A 68 1.14 5.17 8.80
CA TYR A 68 2.56 5.07 9.12
C TYR A 68 2.80 4.58 10.56
N ASP A 69 2.05 5.13 11.52
CA ASP A 69 2.19 4.76 12.93
C ASP A 69 1.81 3.28 13.15
N ALA A 70 0.76 2.79 12.49
CA ALA A 70 0.36 1.38 12.57
C ALA A 70 1.40 0.44 11.96
N ILE A 71 2.05 0.85 10.85
CA ILE A 71 3.19 0.10 10.28
C ILE A 71 4.35 0.06 11.27
N SER A 72 4.75 1.22 11.78
CA SER A 72 5.91 1.36 12.67
C SER A 72 5.71 0.63 14.00
N GLU A 73 4.51 0.67 14.57
CA GLU A 73 4.16 -0.07 15.78
C GLU A 73 4.19 -1.59 15.54
N ARG A 74 3.78 -2.03 14.35
CA ARG A 74 3.67 -3.46 14.03
C ARG A 74 4.99 -4.11 13.62
N PHE A 75 5.80 -3.42 12.83
CA PHE A 75 6.99 -3.97 12.18
C PHE A 75 8.29 -3.30 12.65
N GLY A 76 8.20 -2.28 13.50
CA GLY A 76 9.36 -1.50 13.91
C GLY A 76 9.88 -0.60 12.78
N PHE A 77 11.11 -0.13 12.96
CA PHE A 77 11.77 0.76 11.99
C PHE A 77 12.37 -0.04 10.84
N PRO A 78 12.31 0.50 9.61
CA PRO A 78 12.90 -0.14 8.46
C PRO A 78 14.43 -0.12 8.50
N ALA A 79 15.04 -0.98 7.70
CA ALA A 79 16.48 -1.02 7.46
C ALA A 79 16.96 0.25 6.75
N TYR A 80 16.12 0.77 5.85
CA TYR A 80 16.34 1.98 5.08
C TYR A 80 14.99 2.61 4.73
N ARG A 81 14.95 3.93 4.57
CA ARG A 81 13.76 4.70 4.22
C ARG A 81 14.11 5.76 3.18
N ASP A 82 13.22 5.93 2.20
CA ASP A 82 13.21 7.09 1.32
C ASP A 82 11.92 7.92 1.47
N SER A 83 11.71 8.90 0.58
CA SER A 83 10.54 9.79 0.60
C SER A 83 9.19 9.08 0.43
N THR A 84 9.19 7.85 -0.07
CA THR A 84 8.00 7.11 -0.49
C THR A 84 7.94 5.68 0.03
N ALA A 85 8.99 5.14 0.64
CA ALA A 85 9.03 3.74 1.02
C ALA A 85 9.87 3.42 2.26
N ASP A 86 9.42 2.39 2.98
CA ASP A 86 10.13 1.73 4.07
C ASP A 86 10.62 0.36 3.62
N TYR A 87 11.93 0.14 3.73
CA TYR A 87 12.59 -1.07 3.26
C TYR A 87 12.97 -1.98 4.44
N TYR A 88 12.46 -3.20 4.41
CA TYR A 88 12.76 -4.22 5.40
C TYR A 88 13.46 -5.42 4.74
N LYS A 89 14.37 -6.04 5.48
CA LYS A 89 15.08 -7.25 5.03
C LYS A 89 14.26 -8.49 5.36
N LEU A 90 14.36 -9.49 4.51
CA LEU A 90 13.83 -10.83 4.73
C LEU A 90 15.00 -11.80 5.02
N PRO A 91 14.80 -12.85 5.84
CA PRO A 91 15.86 -13.79 6.21
C PRO A 91 16.50 -14.56 5.05
N ASN A 92 15.92 -14.50 3.86
CA ASN A 92 16.45 -15.12 2.63
C ASN A 92 17.28 -14.14 1.78
N GLY A 93 17.64 -12.97 2.32
CA GLY A 93 18.39 -11.94 1.63
C GLY A 93 17.58 -11.07 0.67
N ARG A 94 16.27 -11.31 0.57
CA ARG A 94 15.34 -10.47 -0.21
C ARG A 94 14.87 -9.28 0.61
N TRP A 95 14.17 -8.37 -0.05
CA TRP A 95 13.67 -7.14 0.53
C TRP A 95 12.17 -7.01 0.34
N VAL A 96 11.56 -6.24 1.24
CA VAL A 96 10.19 -5.76 1.08
C VAL A 96 10.13 -4.26 1.32
N ALA A 97 9.52 -3.55 0.38
CA ALA A 97 9.29 -2.12 0.45
C ALA A 97 7.81 -1.86 0.72
N ILE A 98 7.47 -1.20 1.82
CA ILE A 98 6.13 -0.67 2.08
C ILE A 98 6.07 0.73 1.48
N GLN A 99 5.15 0.95 0.55
CA GLN A 99 5.00 2.21 -0.19
C GLN A 99 4.00 3.13 0.50
N TYR A 100 4.27 4.43 0.46
CA TYR A 100 3.49 5.47 1.10
C TYR A 100 3.04 6.55 0.12
N ALA A 101 1.82 7.04 0.35
CA ALA A 101 1.34 8.33 -0.12
C ALA A 101 1.18 9.24 1.11
N GLY A 102 2.16 10.11 1.35
CA GLY A 102 2.25 10.88 2.59
C GLY A 102 2.44 9.96 3.80
N LYS A 103 1.51 9.99 4.77
CA LYS A 103 1.55 9.13 5.97
C LYS A 103 0.73 7.85 5.84
N THR A 104 0.25 7.55 4.65
CA THR A 104 -0.61 6.39 4.39
C THR A 104 0.17 5.36 3.59
N ALA A 105 0.39 4.19 4.18
CA ALA A 105 0.90 3.05 3.45
C ALA A 105 -0.18 2.56 2.47
N THR A 106 0.17 2.46 1.20
CA THR A 106 -0.76 2.13 0.10
C THR A 106 -0.53 0.75 -0.49
N GLY A 107 0.63 0.13 -0.22
CA GLY A 107 0.95 -1.19 -0.71
C GLY A 107 2.33 -1.66 -0.28
N LEU A 108 2.71 -2.82 -0.81
CA LEU A 108 4.03 -3.40 -0.61
C LEU A 108 4.58 -3.98 -1.92
N ARG A 109 5.91 -4.09 -2.02
CA ARG A 109 6.61 -4.75 -3.12
C ARG A 109 7.75 -5.60 -2.58
N PHE A 110 7.84 -6.84 -3.05
CA PHE A 110 9.00 -7.69 -2.80
C PHE A 110 10.06 -7.48 -3.89
N SER A 111 11.32 -7.48 -3.50
CA SER A 111 12.46 -7.34 -4.41
C SER A 111 13.60 -8.27 -4.00
N ASP A 112 14.42 -8.66 -4.97
CA ASP A 112 15.66 -9.40 -4.72
C ASP A 112 16.84 -8.44 -4.44
N SER A 113 16.65 -7.13 -4.70
CA SER A 113 17.57 -6.03 -4.37
C SER A 113 16.89 -5.02 -3.44
N GLY A 114 17.65 -4.37 -2.57
CA GLY A 114 17.16 -3.33 -1.67
C GLY A 114 16.92 -1.97 -2.34
N ASP A 115 16.97 -1.91 -3.67
CA ASP A 115 16.83 -0.73 -4.53
C ASP A 115 15.45 -0.66 -5.19
#